data_AF-A0A926JXR0-F1
#
_entry.id   AF-A0A926JXR0-F1
#
_cell.length_a   1.000
_cell.length_b   1.000
_cell.length_c   1.000
_cell.angle_alpha   90.00
_cell.angle_beta   90.00
_cell.angle_gamma   90.00
#
_symmetry.space_group_name_H-M   'P 1'
#
loop_
_entity.id
_entity.type
_entity.pdbx_description
1 polymer ?
#
loop_
_entity_poly.entity_id
_entity_poly.type
_entity_poly.pdbx_seq_one_letter_code
_entity_poly.pdbx_strand_id
1 'polypeptide(L)'
;MTQHLAPERTASADHPSTAGSRTRTSRTTRRAVASVAAGLAALAGVVGAPTTASAALPAVNMERVLLAAQLDPHRDGTGTTVGAADDVLLVEQALRAKGLLGASLVDGHFGSSTTTAWRQWENRVHATSTPWADNGLPGLIELRELGDGRFTVVGAVSPGSWVTEDGETIDERTRAMFRKAEQLSGTDMYITQGRGSASESAGTHVGGGVIDIRVIDRPAMTDERVRALRQVGFAAWFRDYSSGPHIHAVAINDPYIAYGSHYSLCQVYQYRFGGAGDSCSDSLAGADRDLNTWEDWQRTH
;
A
#
# COMPACT_ATOMS: atom_id res chain seq x y z
N MET A 1 31.29 0.90 49.29
CA MET A 1 31.86 2.19 49.75
C MET A 1 32.00 3.04 48.50
N THR A 2 31.27 4.12 48.27
CA THR A 2 30.95 5.23 49.17
C THR A 2 29.65 5.91 48.70
N GLN A 3 28.94 6.45 49.70
CA GLN A 3 27.66 7.15 49.73
C GLN A 3 27.69 8.51 48.97
N HIS A 4 26.59 8.87 48.26
CA HIS A 4 25.63 9.96 48.59
C HIS A 4 26.05 11.32 47.99
N LEU A 5 25.24 12.02 47.18
CA LEU A 5 24.07 12.81 47.58
C LEU A 5 23.37 13.36 46.31
N ALA A 6 22.04 13.47 46.37
CA ALA A 6 21.21 14.44 45.67
C ALA A 6 20.41 15.19 46.76
N PRO A 7 19.45 16.10 46.50
CA PRO A 7 19.16 16.95 45.32
C PRO A 7 18.92 18.44 45.73
N GLU A 8 18.80 19.37 44.78
CA GLU A 8 18.07 20.64 45.04
C GLU A 8 17.23 21.10 43.84
N ARG A 9 15.96 21.40 44.14
CA ARG A 9 14.99 22.15 43.34
C ARG A 9 14.95 23.59 43.85
N THR A 10 14.60 24.55 42.99
CA THR A 10 13.68 25.70 43.23
C THR A 10 13.68 26.59 41.97
N ALA A 11 12.50 26.82 41.35
CA ALA A 11 11.66 28.05 41.44
C ALA A 11 12.23 29.21 40.57
N SER A 12 11.51 30.11 39.91
CA SER A 12 10.10 30.40 39.60
C SER A 12 10.10 31.64 38.68
N ALA A 13 9.03 31.82 37.89
CA ALA A 13 8.45 33.07 37.37
C ALA A 13 9.29 34.02 36.45
N ASP A 14 8.76 34.47 35.32
CA ASP A 14 7.85 35.63 35.24
C ASP A 14 7.44 35.98 33.80
N HIS A 15 6.20 36.42 33.65
CA HIS A 15 5.64 37.13 32.49
C HIS A 15 5.63 38.64 32.82
N PRO A 16 5.73 39.54 31.83
CA PRO A 16 4.57 40.43 31.68
C PRO A 16 4.23 40.89 30.24
N SER A 17 2.95 41.21 30.13
CA SER A 17 2.22 41.99 29.12
C SER A 17 2.72 43.43 28.96
N THR A 18 2.51 44.06 27.79
CA THR A 18 1.72 45.32 27.70
C THR A 18 1.46 45.78 26.26
N ALA A 19 0.20 46.15 26.03
CA ALA A 19 -0.32 46.90 24.90
C ALA A 19 0.05 48.39 24.98
N GLY A 20 0.08 49.09 23.83
CA GLY A 20 0.29 50.53 23.76
C GLY A 20 -0.35 51.16 22.53
N SER A 21 -1.65 51.44 22.61
CA SER A 21 -2.38 52.37 21.74
C SER A 21 -2.05 53.81 22.11
N ARG A 22 -1.75 54.67 21.12
CA ARG A 22 -1.86 56.13 21.28
C ARG A 22 -2.47 56.79 20.04
N THR A 23 -3.70 57.21 20.23
CA THR A 23 -4.42 58.24 19.48
C THR A 23 -3.73 59.59 19.60
N ARG A 24 -3.69 60.38 18.51
CA ARG A 24 -3.48 61.83 18.60
C ARG A 24 -4.30 62.55 17.53
N THR A 25 -5.31 63.27 18.00
CA THR A 25 -6.12 64.26 17.29
C THR A 25 -5.36 65.57 17.09
N SER A 26 -5.54 66.22 15.93
CA SER A 26 -5.71 67.68 15.85
C SER A 26 -6.20 68.13 14.47
N ARG A 27 -7.24 68.97 14.49
CA ARG A 27 -7.92 69.64 13.38
C ARG A 27 -7.05 70.68 12.67
N THR A 28 -7.30 70.90 11.38
CA THR A 28 -7.42 72.25 10.80
C THR A 28 -8.21 72.25 9.50
N THR A 29 -9.18 73.17 9.44
CA THR A 29 -10.03 73.57 8.32
C THR A 29 -9.24 74.20 7.17
N ARG A 30 -9.69 74.03 5.90
CA ARG A 30 -10.03 75.14 4.97
C ARG A 30 -10.45 74.66 3.56
N ARG A 31 -11.58 75.25 3.14
CA ARG A 31 -11.96 75.72 1.79
C ARG A 31 -12.12 74.71 0.64
N ALA A 32 -13.37 74.62 0.20
CA ALA A 32 -13.80 74.14 -1.10
C ALA A 32 -13.21 75.00 -2.24
N VAL A 33 -12.82 74.31 -3.32
CA VAL A 33 -12.88 74.82 -4.69
C VAL A 33 -13.41 73.66 -5.54
N ALA A 34 -14.58 73.86 -6.13
CA ALA A 34 -15.15 72.96 -7.12
C ALA A 34 -14.46 73.22 -8.47
N SER A 35 -13.92 72.16 -9.07
CA SER A 35 -13.56 72.12 -10.48
C SER A 35 -14.24 70.91 -11.10
N VAL A 36 -15.23 71.20 -11.94
CA VAL A 36 -15.90 70.24 -12.83
C VAL A 36 -14.88 69.79 -13.86
N ALA A 37 -14.45 68.53 -13.77
CA ALA A 37 -13.76 67.85 -14.85
C ALA A 37 -14.69 66.77 -15.39
N ALA A 38 -15.16 66.97 -16.62
CA ALA A 38 -15.88 65.97 -17.40
C ALA A 38 -14.94 64.78 -17.67
N GLY A 39 -15.13 63.70 -16.92
CA GLY A 39 -14.49 62.41 -17.19
C GLY A 39 -15.40 61.56 -18.06
N LEU A 40 -14.97 61.29 -19.29
CA LEU A 40 -15.54 60.23 -20.12
C LEU A 40 -15.46 58.91 -19.33
N ALA A 41 -16.62 58.37 -18.97
CA ALA A 41 -16.73 57.02 -18.45
C ALA A 41 -16.43 56.03 -19.58
N ALA A 42 -15.15 55.64 -19.72
CA ALA A 42 -14.80 54.44 -20.44
C ALA A 42 -15.30 53.25 -19.62
N LEU A 43 -16.44 52.67 -20.01
CA LEU A 43 -16.84 51.33 -19.61
C LEU A 43 -15.85 50.33 -20.23
N ALA A 44 -14.69 50.19 -19.59
CA ALA A 44 -13.81 49.06 -19.84
C ALA A 44 -14.53 47.82 -19.30
N GLY A 45 -15.20 47.10 -20.20
CA GLY A 45 -15.65 45.75 -19.92
C GLY A 45 -14.43 44.94 -19.51
N VAL A 46 -14.31 44.63 -18.22
CA VAL A 46 -13.40 43.60 -17.74
C VAL A 46 -13.97 42.30 -18.25
N VAL A 47 -13.55 41.91 -19.46
CA VAL A 47 -13.74 40.56 -19.95
C VAL A 47 -12.92 39.70 -19.01
N GLY A 48 -13.57 39.10 -18.01
CA GLY A 48 -12.94 38.12 -17.15
C GLY A 48 -12.38 37.02 -18.06
N ALA A 49 -11.05 36.93 -18.14
CA ALA A 49 -10.42 35.80 -18.80
C ALA A 49 -10.98 34.52 -18.16
N PRO A 50 -11.35 33.50 -18.93
CA PRO A 50 -11.79 32.25 -18.35
C PRO A 50 -10.62 31.72 -17.52
N THR A 51 -10.80 31.67 -16.20
CA THR A 51 -9.92 30.87 -15.34
C THR A 51 -10.06 29.45 -15.84
N THR A 52 -9.08 28.96 -16.58
CA THR A 52 -8.97 27.54 -16.92
C THR A 52 -8.92 26.79 -15.60
N ALA A 53 -10.03 26.16 -15.22
CA ALA A 53 -10.03 25.22 -14.12
C ALA A 53 -8.92 24.20 -14.42
N SER A 54 -7.94 24.10 -13.52
CA SER A 54 -6.93 23.05 -13.61
C SER A 54 -7.69 21.72 -13.65
N ALA A 55 -7.50 20.95 -14.71
CA ALA A 55 -8.14 19.64 -14.83
C ALA A 55 -7.72 18.79 -13.62
N ALA A 56 -8.70 18.14 -12.98
CA ALA A 56 -8.41 17.25 -11.87
C ALA A 56 -7.44 16.15 -12.33
N LEU A 57 -6.45 15.85 -11.50
CA LEU A 57 -5.53 14.75 -11.77
C LEU A 57 -6.31 13.42 -11.84
N PRO A 58 -5.95 12.49 -12.73
CA PRO A 58 -6.50 11.14 -12.72
C PRO A 58 -6.22 10.45 -11.38
N ALA A 59 -7.02 9.44 -11.04
CA ALA A 59 -6.82 8.61 -9.87
C ALA A 59 -6.22 7.25 -10.29
N VAL A 60 -5.23 6.78 -9.53
CA VAL A 60 -4.67 5.43 -9.59
C VAL A 60 -5.16 4.65 -8.39
N ASN A 61 -5.80 3.51 -8.63
CA ASN A 61 -6.23 2.61 -7.58
C ASN A 61 -5.10 1.64 -7.19
N MET A 62 -4.55 1.81 -5.98
CA MET A 62 -3.43 1.01 -5.48
C MET A 62 -3.79 -0.48 -5.32
N GLU A 63 -5.01 -0.86 -4.94
CA GLU A 63 -5.45 -2.26 -4.87
C GLU A 63 -5.29 -2.96 -6.22
N ARG A 64 -5.59 -2.28 -7.32
CA ARG A 64 -5.51 -2.82 -8.68
C ARG A 64 -4.08 -2.91 -9.19
N VAL A 65 -3.28 -1.88 -8.95
CA VAL A 65 -1.87 -1.89 -9.35
C VAL A 65 -1.09 -2.94 -8.56
N LEU A 66 -1.36 -3.09 -7.26
CA LEU A 66 -0.79 -4.18 -6.45
C LEU A 66 -1.17 -5.54 -7.00
N LEU A 67 -2.46 -5.77 -7.30
CA LEU A 67 -2.91 -7.03 -7.85
C LEU A 67 -2.23 -7.35 -9.19
N ALA A 68 -2.12 -6.35 -10.08
CA ALA A 68 -1.39 -6.49 -11.33
C ALA A 68 0.08 -6.84 -11.08
N ALA A 69 0.76 -6.15 -10.16
CA ALA A 69 2.15 -6.42 -9.83
C ALA A 69 2.39 -7.82 -9.24
N GLN A 70 1.37 -8.45 -8.64
CA GLN A 70 1.44 -9.83 -8.14
C GLN A 70 1.15 -10.88 -9.22
N LEU A 71 0.42 -10.53 -10.28
CA LEU A 71 -0.05 -11.50 -11.28
C LEU A 71 0.65 -11.37 -12.64
N ASP A 72 0.84 -10.15 -13.13
CA ASP A 72 1.31 -9.87 -14.48
C ASP A 72 2.74 -10.36 -14.75
N PRO A 73 3.71 -10.26 -13.82
CA PRO A 73 5.08 -10.76 -14.08
C PRO A 73 5.17 -12.26 -14.41
N HIS A 74 4.13 -13.04 -14.09
CA HIS A 74 4.07 -14.48 -14.32
C HIS A 74 3.24 -14.87 -15.56
N ARG A 75 2.66 -13.89 -16.27
CA ARG A 75 1.93 -14.11 -17.52
C ARG A 75 2.90 -14.17 -18.70
N ASP A 76 2.57 -14.99 -19.69
CA ASP A 76 3.25 -14.94 -20.97
C ASP A 76 2.88 -13.65 -21.74
N GLY A 77 3.89 -13.03 -22.36
CA GLY A 77 3.71 -11.83 -23.18
C GLY A 77 3.34 -10.58 -22.37
N THR A 78 2.33 -9.84 -22.83
CA THR A 78 1.90 -8.54 -22.25
C THR A 78 0.45 -8.58 -21.76
N GLY A 79 -0.02 -9.76 -21.31
CA GLY A 79 -1.38 -9.92 -20.80
C GLY A 79 -1.60 -9.11 -19.52
N THR A 80 -2.70 -8.39 -19.40
CA THR A 80 -2.97 -7.50 -18.25
C THR A 80 -3.94 -8.12 -17.25
N THR A 81 -3.81 -7.72 -15.99
CA THR A 81 -4.82 -8.03 -14.97
C THR A 81 -6.11 -7.24 -15.23
N VAL A 82 -7.24 -7.96 -15.26
CA VAL A 82 -8.56 -7.39 -15.58
C VAL A 82 -8.88 -6.22 -14.65
N GLY A 83 -9.22 -5.08 -15.24
CA GLY A 83 -9.58 -3.86 -14.51
C GLY A 83 -8.41 -3.03 -14.00
N ALA A 84 -7.16 -3.48 -14.13
CA ALA A 84 -5.97 -2.77 -13.65
C ALA A 84 -5.18 -2.03 -14.74
N ALA A 85 -5.39 -2.35 -16.03
CA ALA A 85 -4.55 -1.85 -17.12
C ALA A 85 -4.43 -0.31 -17.18
N ASP A 86 -5.54 0.42 -16.99
CA ASP A 86 -5.52 1.89 -17.02
C ASP A 86 -4.75 2.48 -15.83
N ASP A 87 -4.90 1.88 -14.64
CA ASP A 87 -4.18 2.27 -13.43
C ASP A 87 -2.66 2.01 -13.60
N VAL A 88 -2.31 0.85 -14.19
CA VAL A 88 -0.91 0.48 -14.50
C VAL A 88 -0.32 1.40 -15.56
N LEU A 89 -1.06 1.77 -16.62
CA LEU A 89 -0.60 2.71 -17.64
C LEU A 89 -0.17 4.04 -17.05
N LEU A 90 -0.92 4.59 -16.08
CA LEU A 90 -0.57 5.84 -15.41
C LEU A 90 0.74 5.71 -14.62
N VAL A 91 0.95 4.57 -13.94
CA VAL A 91 2.19 4.26 -13.21
C VAL A 91 3.37 4.14 -14.18
N GLU A 92 3.22 3.40 -15.27
CA GLU A 92 4.26 3.21 -16.28
C GLU A 92 4.64 4.51 -16.99
N GLN A 93 3.65 5.35 -17.31
CA GLN A 93 3.90 6.69 -17.85
C GLN A 93 4.71 7.56 -16.87
N ALA A 94 4.43 7.46 -15.57
CA ALA A 94 5.19 8.18 -14.56
C ALA A 94 6.61 7.62 -14.41
N LEU A 95 6.79 6.29 -14.40
CA LEU A 95 8.13 5.65 -14.41
C LEU A 95 8.95 6.04 -15.64
N ARG A 96 8.32 6.05 -16.82
CA ARG A 96 8.92 6.55 -18.06
C ARG A 96 9.36 8.00 -17.92
N ALA A 97 8.53 8.86 -17.34
CA ALA A 97 8.88 10.27 -17.13
C ALA A 97 10.03 10.47 -16.13
N LYS A 98 10.28 9.49 -15.24
CA LYS A 98 11.47 9.44 -14.37
C LYS A 98 12.70 8.81 -15.06
N GLY A 99 12.58 8.42 -16.33
CA GLY A 99 13.63 7.77 -17.12
C GLY A 99 13.89 6.31 -16.73
N LEU A 100 12.92 5.65 -16.07
CA LEU A 100 13.08 4.30 -15.53
C LEU A 100 12.48 3.21 -16.42
N LEU A 101 11.58 3.57 -17.35
CA LEU A 101 10.87 2.63 -18.22
C LEU A 101 10.88 3.13 -19.68
N GLY A 102 11.10 2.22 -20.63
CA GLY A 102 11.10 2.52 -22.06
C GLY A 102 9.72 2.82 -22.60
N ALA A 103 9.61 3.66 -23.64
CA ALA A 103 8.32 4.05 -24.20
C ALA A 103 7.51 2.89 -24.79
N SER A 104 8.18 1.85 -25.29
CA SER A 104 7.55 0.64 -25.83
C SER A 104 7.05 -0.34 -24.76
N LEU A 105 7.34 -0.06 -23.48
CA LEU A 105 6.95 -0.87 -22.33
C LEU A 105 5.86 -0.18 -21.49
N VAL A 106 5.22 0.85 -22.05
CA VAL A 106 4.05 1.51 -21.45
C VAL A 106 2.82 0.94 -22.14
N ASP A 107 2.30 -0.16 -21.61
CA ASP A 107 1.28 -0.99 -22.23
C ASP A 107 0.17 -1.45 -21.26
N GLY A 108 0.28 -1.09 -19.98
CA GLY A 108 -0.68 -1.43 -18.94
C GLY A 108 -0.46 -2.80 -18.33
N HIS A 109 0.66 -3.47 -18.66
CA HIS A 109 1.05 -4.75 -18.11
C HIS A 109 2.16 -4.54 -17.07
N PHE A 110 1.87 -4.82 -15.80
CA PHE A 110 2.88 -4.69 -14.73
C PHE A 110 3.85 -5.89 -14.77
N GLY A 111 4.58 -6.04 -15.88
CA GLY A 111 5.49 -7.15 -16.12
C GLY A 111 6.84 -6.98 -15.46
N SER A 112 7.74 -7.92 -15.75
CA SER A 112 9.10 -7.94 -15.19
C SER A 112 9.90 -6.64 -15.43
N SER A 113 9.69 -5.97 -16.57
CA SER A 113 10.31 -4.67 -16.84
C SER A 113 9.75 -3.56 -15.96
N THR A 114 8.44 -3.52 -15.76
CA THR A 114 7.77 -2.56 -14.85
C THR A 114 8.14 -2.84 -13.40
N THR A 115 8.23 -4.10 -12.96
CA THR A 115 8.78 -4.49 -11.64
C THR A 115 10.22 -3.99 -11.45
N THR A 116 11.07 -4.11 -12.47
CA THR A 116 12.46 -3.64 -12.42
C THR A 116 12.53 -2.11 -12.34
N ALA A 117 11.72 -1.40 -13.13
CA ALA A 117 11.64 0.05 -13.10
C ALA A 117 11.09 0.56 -11.76
N TRP A 118 10.08 -0.12 -11.21
CA TRP A 118 9.51 0.15 -9.89
C TRP A 118 10.56 -0.02 -8.79
N ARG A 119 11.33 -1.11 -8.81
CA ARG A 119 12.43 -1.31 -7.87
C ARG A 119 13.46 -0.18 -7.89
N GLN A 120 13.82 0.30 -9.08
CA GLN A 120 14.72 1.46 -9.19
C GLN A 120 14.08 2.74 -8.63
N TRP A 121 12.75 2.86 -8.70
CA TRP A 121 12.02 3.96 -8.09
C TRP A 121 12.00 3.87 -6.56
N GLU A 122 11.71 2.69 -5.99
CA GLU A 122 11.78 2.43 -4.55
C GLU A 122 13.13 2.86 -3.97
N ASN A 123 14.22 2.48 -4.63
CA ASN A 123 15.59 2.84 -4.22
C ASN A 123 15.91 4.34 -4.33
N ARG A 124 15.10 5.14 -5.05
CA ARG A 124 15.22 6.60 -5.08
C ARG A 124 14.43 7.26 -3.95
N VAL A 125 13.32 6.64 -3.53
CA VAL A 125 12.46 7.12 -2.44
C VAL A 125 13.09 6.82 -1.08
N HIS A 126 13.66 5.62 -0.92
CA HIS A 126 14.20 5.17 0.36
C HIS A 126 15.70 5.40 0.47
N ALA A 127 16.13 6.07 1.55
CA ALA A 127 17.54 6.26 1.86
C ALA A 127 18.25 4.97 2.35
N THR A 128 17.49 3.96 2.77
CA THR A 128 18.01 2.65 3.20
C THR A 128 17.07 1.56 2.70
N SER A 129 17.59 0.63 1.90
CA SER A 129 16.78 -0.49 1.40
C SER A 129 16.49 -1.49 2.52
N THR A 130 15.26 -1.99 2.56
CA THR A 130 14.88 -3.14 3.37
C THR A 130 14.24 -4.18 2.44
N PRO A 131 14.23 -5.48 2.78
CA PRO A 131 13.65 -6.50 1.91
C PRO A 131 12.17 -6.28 1.54
N TRP A 132 11.43 -5.49 2.32
CA TRP A 132 10.03 -5.12 2.06
C TRP A 132 9.85 -3.72 1.47
N ALA A 133 10.93 -2.93 1.35
CA ALA A 133 10.94 -1.61 0.70
C ALA A 133 11.75 -1.61 -0.62
N ASP A 134 12.23 -2.78 -1.04
CA ASP A 134 12.94 -3.04 -2.31
C ASP A 134 12.38 -4.34 -2.93
N ASN A 135 11.08 -4.57 -2.76
CA ASN A 135 10.37 -5.77 -3.19
C ASN A 135 9.74 -5.62 -4.58
N GLY A 136 9.83 -4.47 -5.24
CA GLY A 136 9.35 -4.32 -6.61
C GLY A 136 7.82 -4.31 -6.67
N LEU A 137 7.15 -4.12 -5.53
CA LEU A 137 5.70 -4.07 -5.43
C LEU A 137 5.23 -2.65 -5.07
N PRO A 138 4.15 -2.16 -5.70
CA PRO A 138 3.67 -0.81 -5.44
C PRO A 138 3.26 -0.53 -3.99
N GLY A 139 4.09 0.19 -3.25
CA GLY A 139 3.77 0.75 -1.94
C GLY A 139 3.11 2.13 -1.99
N LEU A 140 2.43 2.51 -0.91
CA LEU A 140 1.63 3.75 -0.84
C LEU A 140 2.50 5.01 -0.89
N ILE A 141 3.67 4.98 -0.25
CA ILE A 141 4.58 6.13 -0.16
C ILE A 141 5.15 6.42 -1.55
N GLU A 142 5.66 5.39 -2.18
CA GLU A 142 6.32 5.42 -3.48
C GLU A 142 5.33 5.76 -4.60
N LEU A 143 4.08 5.26 -4.54
CA LEU A 143 3.01 5.64 -5.47
C LEU A 143 2.66 7.14 -5.35
N ARG A 144 2.57 7.67 -4.12
CA ARG A 144 2.28 9.09 -3.91
C ARG A 144 3.42 9.98 -4.42
N GLU A 145 4.67 9.59 -4.18
CA GLU A 145 5.82 10.34 -4.68
C GLU A 145 5.98 10.23 -6.20
N LEU A 146 5.69 9.07 -6.79
CA LEU A 146 5.69 8.89 -8.24
C LEU A 146 4.59 9.74 -8.91
N GLY A 147 3.42 9.77 -8.27
CA GLY A 147 2.21 10.44 -8.72
C GLY A 147 2.19 11.96 -8.53
N ASP A 148 3.16 12.56 -7.83
CA ASP A 148 3.18 13.99 -7.57
C ASP A 148 3.05 14.82 -8.87
N GLY A 149 2.00 15.63 -8.93
CA GLY A 149 1.62 16.41 -10.12
C GLY A 149 1.11 15.61 -11.33
N ARG A 150 0.86 14.30 -11.18
CA ARG A 150 0.49 13.38 -12.28
C ARG A 150 -0.80 12.60 -12.03
N PHE A 151 -0.96 12.04 -10.83
CA PHE A 151 -2.15 11.31 -10.42
C PHE A 151 -2.33 11.36 -8.90
N THR A 152 -3.54 11.08 -8.44
CA THR A 152 -3.84 10.84 -7.02
C THR A 152 -3.91 9.33 -6.75
N VAL A 153 -3.69 8.91 -5.51
CA VAL A 153 -3.79 7.49 -5.12
C VAL A 153 -5.09 7.27 -4.35
N VAL A 154 -5.90 6.31 -4.81
CA VAL A 154 -7.11 5.80 -4.15
C VAL A 154 -6.95 4.31 -3.84
N GLY A 155 -7.84 3.74 -3.01
CA GLY A 155 -7.73 2.32 -2.62
C GLY A 155 -6.42 2.02 -1.90
N ALA A 156 -6.03 2.88 -0.95
CA ALA A 156 -4.73 2.75 -0.28
C ALA A 156 -4.68 1.47 0.56
N VAL A 157 -3.70 0.61 0.28
CA VAL A 157 -3.42 -0.59 1.07
C VAL A 157 -2.23 -0.32 1.99
N SER A 158 -2.36 -0.68 3.26
CA SER A 158 -1.28 -0.59 4.24
C SER A 158 -1.14 -1.91 4.99
N PRO A 159 0.08 -2.43 5.13
CA PRO A 159 0.33 -3.61 5.96
C PRO A 159 0.27 -3.27 7.46
N GLY A 160 0.41 -1.98 7.81
CA GLY A 160 0.52 -1.51 9.18
C GLY A 160 1.87 -1.84 9.82
N SER A 161 1.92 -1.81 11.14
CA SER A 161 3.13 -2.12 11.92
C SER A 161 3.38 -3.62 12.01
N TRP A 162 4.61 -4.02 12.33
CA TRP A 162 4.90 -5.38 12.75
C TRP A 162 4.36 -5.64 14.15
N VAL A 163 3.71 -6.79 14.33
CA VAL A 163 3.09 -7.24 15.59
C VAL A 163 3.43 -8.70 15.87
N THR A 164 3.20 -9.14 17.11
CA THR A 164 3.32 -10.55 17.49
C THR A 164 1.95 -11.19 17.63
N GLU A 165 1.77 -12.38 17.07
CA GLU A 165 0.59 -13.23 17.15
C GLU A 165 1.05 -14.68 17.33
N ASP A 166 0.56 -15.39 18.35
CA ASP A 166 0.98 -16.77 18.69
C ASP A 166 2.51 -17.01 18.83
N GLY A 167 3.26 -15.94 19.13
CA GLY A 167 4.73 -15.97 19.23
C GLY A 167 5.45 -15.64 17.92
N GLU A 168 4.72 -15.49 16.83
CA GLU A 168 5.22 -15.22 15.49
C GLU A 168 5.10 -13.73 15.13
N THR A 169 6.04 -13.22 14.32
CA THR A 169 5.98 -11.82 13.84
C THR A 169 5.17 -11.76 12.56
N ILE A 170 4.13 -10.93 12.50
CA ILE A 170 3.32 -10.67 11.28
C ILE A 170 3.01 -9.18 11.18
N ASP A 171 2.52 -8.71 10.04
CA ASP A 171 2.00 -7.35 9.90
C ASP A 171 0.54 -7.23 10.43
N GLU A 172 0.12 -6.02 10.78
CA GLU A 172 -1.21 -5.74 11.33
C GLU A 172 -2.35 -6.15 10.40
N ARG A 173 -2.17 -5.99 9.08
CA ARG A 173 -3.15 -6.39 8.07
C ARG A 173 -3.36 -7.91 8.09
N THR A 174 -2.27 -8.67 8.05
CA THR A 174 -2.28 -10.14 8.14
C THR A 174 -2.92 -10.61 9.44
N ARG A 175 -2.62 -9.97 10.58
CA ARG A 175 -3.28 -10.29 11.86
C ARG A 175 -4.80 -10.07 11.79
N ALA A 176 -5.25 -8.96 11.22
CA ALA A 176 -6.67 -8.65 11.08
C ALA A 176 -7.39 -9.68 10.22
N MET A 177 -6.79 -10.05 9.08
CA MET A 177 -7.30 -11.11 8.21
C MET A 177 -7.36 -12.45 8.95
N PHE A 178 -6.28 -12.86 9.61
CA PHE A 178 -6.20 -14.11 10.37
C PHE A 178 -7.28 -14.21 11.45
N ARG A 179 -7.40 -13.19 12.31
CA ARG A 179 -8.42 -13.15 13.37
C ARG A 179 -9.84 -13.17 12.81
N LYS A 180 -10.05 -12.56 11.64
CA LYS A 180 -11.36 -12.63 10.98
C LYS A 180 -11.65 -14.01 10.42
N ALA A 181 -10.67 -14.66 9.79
CA ALA A 181 -10.80 -16.04 9.35
C ALA A 181 -11.06 -16.99 10.52
N GLU A 182 -10.41 -16.80 11.67
CA GLU A 182 -10.63 -17.58 12.88
C GLU A 182 -12.10 -17.50 13.31
N GLN A 183 -12.62 -16.28 13.41
CA GLN A 183 -14.03 -16.05 13.73
C GLN A 183 -14.98 -16.73 12.73
N LEU A 184 -14.72 -16.61 11.42
CA LEU A 184 -15.56 -17.17 10.36
C LEU A 184 -15.51 -18.71 10.31
N SER A 185 -14.37 -19.29 10.69
CA SER A 185 -14.19 -20.76 10.72
C SER A 185 -14.96 -21.41 11.88
N GLY A 186 -15.32 -20.65 12.91
CA GLY A 186 -16.00 -21.17 14.11
C GLY A 186 -15.11 -22.08 14.97
N THR A 187 -13.79 -22.03 14.76
CA THR A 187 -12.79 -22.77 15.53
C THR A 187 -11.58 -21.89 15.80
N ASP A 188 -10.90 -22.14 16.92
CA ASP A 188 -9.61 -21.51 17.18
C ASP A 188 -8.61 -21.88 16.09
N MET A 189 -7.65 -21.01 15.81
CA MET A 189 -6.51 -21.25 14.94
C MET A 189 -5.21 -20.84 15.67
N TYR A 190 -4.09 -21.41 15.25
CA TYR A 190 -2.79 -21.10 15.84
C TYR A 190 -1.74 -20.94 14.74
N ILE A 191 -1.09 -19.78 14.68
CA ILE A 191 -0.01 -19.52 13.74
C ILE A 191 1.26 -20.25 14.23
N THR A 192 1.80 -21.13 13.41
CA THR A 192 3.05 -21.86 13.69
C THR A 192 4.27 -21.24 13.03
N GLN A 193 4.06 -20.38 12.04
CA GLN A 193 5.12 -19.63 11.39
C GLN A 193 4.57 -18.33 10.82
N GLY A 194 5.15 -17.20 11.21
CA GLY A 194 4.94 -15.90 10.57
C GLY A 194 6.16 -15.51 9.75
N ARG A 195 6.60 -14.27 9.90
CA ARG A 195 7.82 -13.75 9.28
C ARG A 195 9.07 -14.43 9.84
N GLY A 196 9.92 -14.95 8.96
CA GLY A 196 11.19 -15.58 9.32
C GLY A 196 11.99 -16.06 8.11
N SER A 197 13.28 -16.33 8.33
CA SER A 197 14.18 -16.89 7.31
C SER A 197 14.47 -18.36 7.62
N ALA A 198 13.54 -19.25 7.28
CA ALA A 198 13.86 -20.68 7.17
C ALA A 198 14.26 -20.95 5.72
N SER A 199 15.46 -21.53 5.49
CA SER A 199 15.86 -22.04 4.18
C SER A 199 14.86 -23.06 3.61
N GLU A 200 14.14 -23.75 4.51
CA GLU A 200 13.13 -24.77 4.20
C GLU A 200 11.85 -24.19 3.60
N SER A 201 11.49 -22.93 3.91
CA SER A 201 10.28 -22.28 3.34
C SER A 201 10.55 -21.57 2.01
N ALA A 202 11.67 -21.87 1.34
CA ALA A 202 12.07 -21.23 0.09
C ALA A 202 11.99 -19.68 0.12
N GLY A 203 12.13 -19.05 1.29
CA GLY A 203 12.07 -17.60 1.45
C GLY A 203 10.66 -16.95 1.40
N THR A 204 9.56 -17.72 1.34
CA THR A 204 8.20 -17.15 1.26
C THR A 204 7.78 -16.38 2.52
N HIS A 205 8.45 -16.62 3.65
CA HIS A 205 8.16 -15.98 4.94
C HIS A 205 9.07 -14.78 5.27
N VAL A 206 9.93 -14.31 4.37
CA VAL A 206 10.93 -13.26 4.72
C VAL A 206 10.31 -11.86 4.91
N GLY A 207 9.08 -11.66 4.40
CA GLY A 207 8.29 -10.43 4.47
C GLY A 207 7.01 -10.57 5.31
N GLY A 208 5.99 -9.78 4.98
CA GLY A 208 4.64 -9.85 5.54
C GLY A 208 3.73 -10.79 4.74
N GLY A 209 2.45 -10.84 5.11
CA GLY A 209 1.42 -11.51 4.32
C GLY A 209 1.43 -13.04 4.31
N VAL A 210 2.41 -13.74 4.87
CA VAL A 210 2.50 -15.22 4.80
C VAL A 210 2.48 -15.83 6.18
N ILE A 211 1.58 -16.81 6.38
CA ILE A 211 1.41 -17.53 7.65
C ILE A 211 1.21 -19.02 7.40
N ASP A 212 1.79 -19.83 8.29
CA ASP A 212 1.44 -21.24 8.43
C ASP A 212 0.60 -21.45 9.69
N ILE A 213 -0.45 -22.26 9.57
CA ILE A 213 -1.42 -22.51 10.63
C ILE A 213 -1.41 -23.98 10.99
N ARG A 214 -1.44 -24.26 12.29
CA ARG A 214 -1.49 -25.61 12.85
C ARG A 214 -2.75 -26.36 12.39
N VAL A 215 -2.58 -27.64 12.07
CA VAL A 215 -3.70 -28.54 11.73
C VAL A 215 -3.90 -29.66 12.75
N ILE A 216 -2.81 -30.15 13.37
CA ILE A 216 -2.84 -31.34 14.24
C ILE A 216 -3.75 -31.21 15.47
N ASP A 217 -4.05 -29.98 15.88
CA ASP A 217 -4.95 -29.69 16.99
C ASP A 217 -6.43 -29.94 16.64
N ARG A 218 -6.84 -29.72 15.39
CA ARG A 218 -8.22 -29.88 14.89
C ARG A 218 -8.23 -30.34 13.43
N PRO A 219 -7.74 -31.56 13.11
CA PRO A 219 -7.62 -32.01 11.72
C PRO A 219 -8.97 -32.09 10.98
N ALA A 220 -10.07 -32.32 11.71
CA ALA A 220 -11.42 -32.36 11.16
C ALA A 220 -11.97 -30.98 10.73
N MET A 221 -11.33 -29.88 11.13
CA MET A 221 -11.74 -28.50 10.81
C MET A 221 -10.88 -27.85 9.72
N THR A 222 -9.99 -28.63 9.09
CA THR A 222 -9.01 -28.13 8.12
C THR A 222 -9.69 -27.41 6.95
N ASP A 223 -10.74 -28.00 6.40
CA ASP A 223 -11.43 -27.44 5.24
C ASP A 223 -12.20 -26.16 5.59
N GLU A 224 -12.81 -26.10 6.77
CA GLU A 224 -13.49 -24.91 7.30
C GLU A 224 -12.49 -23.75 7.49
N ARG A 225 -11.33 -24.03 8.09
CA ARG A 225 -10.24 -23.06 8.28
C ARG A 225 -9.73 -22.54 6.93
N VAL A 226 -9.44 -23.43 5.97
CA VAL A 226 -9.00 -23.03 4.62
C VAL A 226 -10.07 -22.19 3.91
N ARG A 227 -11.35 -22.57 3.99
CA ARG A 227 -12.44 -21.79 3.38
C ARG A 227 -12.54 -20.40 4.00
N ALA A 228 -12.44 -20.28 5.33
CA ALA A 228 -12.50 -18.99 6.02
C ALA A 228 -11.32 -18.07 5.67
N LEU A 229 -10.11 -18.62 5.57
CA LEU A 229 -8.93 -17.87 5.11
C LEU A 229 -9.12 -17.32 3.69
N ARG A 230 -9.64 -18.14 2.77
CA ARG A 230 -9.95 -17.72 1.39
C ARG A 230 -11.02 -16.64 1.34
N GLN A 231 -12.02 -16.70 2.23
CA GLN A 231 -13.07 -15.68 2.31
C GLN A 231 -12.52 -14.31 2.66
N VAL A 232 -11.48 -14.20 3.48
CA VAL A 232 -10.90 -12.90 3.87
C VAL A 232 -9.73 -12.47 2.98
N GLY A 233 -9.44 -13.23 1.92
CA GLY A 233 -8.47 -12.84 0.90
C GLY A 233 -7.07 -13.45 1.02
N PHE A 234 -6.95 -14.59 1.71
CA PHE A 234 -5.75 -15.42 1.58
C PHE A 234 -5.86 -16.38 0.37
N ALA A 235 -4.79 -16.49 -0.40
CA ALA A 235 -4.49 -17.69 -1.17
C ALA A 235 -4.02 -18.78 -0.19
N ALA A 236 -4.88 -19.77 0.09
CA ALA A 236 -4.64 -20.76 1.15
C ALA A 236 -4.77 -22.22 0.69
N TRP A 237 -3.92 -23.09 1.22
CA TRP A 237 -3.89 -24.53 0.94
C TRP A 237 -3.59 -25.33 2.20
N PHE A 238 -4.22 -26.50 2.34
CA PHE A 238 -3.73 -27.52 3.26
C PHE A 238 -2.51 -28.22 2.65
N ARG A 239 -1.43 -28.33 3.42
CA ARG A 239 -0.20 -29.05 3.09
C ARG A 239 -0.12 -30.31 3.94
N ASP A 240 -0.39 -31.46 3.32
CA ASP A 240 -0.34 -32.77 3.99
C ASP A 240 1.06 -33.37 3.98
N TYR A 241 2.03 -32.64 4.51
CA TYR A 241 3.41 -33.12 4.61
C TYR A 241 3.56 -34.02 5.82
N SER A 242 4.15 -35.21 5.63
CA SER A 242 4.39 -36.16 6.71
C SER A 242 5.29 -35.62 7.82
N SER A 243 6.14 -34.63 7.51
CA SER A 243 7.01 -33.92 8.45
C SER A 243 6.31 -32.85 9.27
N GLY A 244 5.08 -32.47 8.94
CA GLY A 244 4.36 -31.38 9.60
C GLY A 244 3.19 -30.88 8.76
N PRO A 245 1.98 -31.45 8.90
CA PRO A 245 0.81 -30.98 8.20
C PRO A 245 0.38 -29.60 8.73
N HIS A 246 0.16 -28.66 7.82
CA HIS A 246 -0.19 -27.27 8.13
C HIS A 246 -1.07 -26.66 7.04
N ILE A 247 -1.73 -25.55 7.32
CA ILE A 247 -2.34 -24.71 6.30
C ILE A 247 -1.36 -23.59 5.97
N HIS A 248 -0.97 -23.50 4.71
CA HIS A 248 -0.16 -22.40 4.19
C HIS A 248 -1.09 -21.34 3.61
N ALA A 249 -0.94 -20.08 4.01
CA ALA A 249 -1.79 -18.97 3.58
C ALA A 249 -0.98 -17.71 3.24
N VAL A 250 -1.29 -17.13 2.08
CA VAL A 250 -0.63 -15.95 1.51
C VAL A 250 -1.66 -14.84 1.28
N ALA A 251 -1.50 -13.71 1.93
CA ALA A 251 -2.41 -12.57 1.87
C ALA A 251 -2.28 -11.86 0.52
N ILE A 252 -3.33 -11.96 -0.30
CA ILE A 252 -3.39 -11.29 -1.59
C ILE A 252 -3.37 -9.77 -1.36
N ASN A 253 -2.70 -9.03 -2.24
CA ASN A 253 -2.50 -7.58 -2.13
C ASN A 253 -1.71 -7.10 -0.91
N ASP A 254 -1.03 -7.97 -0.16
CA ASP A 254 -0.11 -7.49 0.86
C ASP A 254 1.11 -6.81 0.21
N PRO A 255 1.38 -5.50 0.46
CA PRO A 255 2.47 -4.78 -0.18
C PRO A 255 3.84 -5.17 0.39
N TYR A 256 3.90 -5.84 1.55
CA TYR A 256 5.13 -6.34 2.16
C TYR A 256 5.31 -7.84 1.96
N ILE A 257 4.47 -8.48 1.13
CA ILE A 257 4.60 -9.90 0.77
C ILE A 257 6.05 -10.22 0.37
N ALA A 258 6.59 -11.27 0.97
CA ALA A 258 8.00 -11.60 0.90
C ALA A 258 8.50 -11.77 -0.55
N TYR A 259 9.66 -11.17 -0.84
CA TYR A 259 10.21 -11.09 -2.20
C TYR A 259 11.57 -11.79 -2.38
N GLY A 260 12.11 -12.49 -1.38
CA GLY A 260 13.44 -13.12 -1.48
C GLY A 260 13.57 -14.17 -2.60
N SER A 261 12.46 -14.76 -3.06
CA SER A 261 12.48 -15.89 -3.99
C SER A 261 11.39 -15.84 -5.08
N HIS A 262 10.57 -14.78 -5.12
CA HIS A 262 9.34 -14.66 -5.92
C HIS A 262 8.26 -15.73 -5.68
N TYR A 263 8.52 -16.75 -4.85
CA TYR A 263 7.59 -17.86 -4.68
C TYR A 263 6.22 -17.43 -4.12
N SER A 264 6.17 -16.45 -3.22
CA SER A 264 4.87 -15.97 -2.69
C SER A 264 4.01 -15.32 -3.78
N LEU A 265 4.63 -14.61 -4.73
CA LEU A 265 3.93 -14.05 -5.90
C LEU A 265 3.47 -15.17 -6.84
N CYS A 266 4.33 -16.16 -7.08
CA CYS A 266 3.96 -17.36 -7.83
C CYS A 266 2.78 -18.11 -7.19
N GLN A 267 2.73 -18.18 -5.86
CA GLN A 267 1.64 -18.81 -5.14
C GLN A 267 0.31 -18.07 -5.34
N VAL A 268 0.32 -16.73 -5.28
CA VAL A 268 -0.88 -15.91 -5.59
C VAL A 268 -1.31 -16.14 -7.05
N TYR A 269 -0.36 -16.13 -7.99
CA TYR A 269 -0.65 -16.42 -9.40
C TYR A 269 -1.25 -17.81 -9.60
N GLN A 270 -0.64 -18.84 -9.00
CA GLN A 270 -1.17 -20.20 -9.08
C GLN A 270 -2.54 -20.33 -8.43
N TYR A 271 -2.79 -19.64 -7.32
CA TYR A 271 -4.09 -19.66 -6.67
C TYR A 271 -5.20 -19.19 -7.62
N ARG A 272 -4.96 -18.11 -8.38
CA ARG A 272 -5.87 -17.61 -9.44
C ARG A 272 -6.15 -18.71 -10.47
N PHE A 273 -5.13 -19.45 -10.90
CA PHE A 273 -5.26 -20.49 -11.92
C PHE A 273 -5.45 -21.91 -11.35
N GLY A 274 -5.84 -22.00 -10.08
CA GLY A 274 -6.25 -23.26 -9.46
C GLY A 274 -5.13 -24.21 -9.06
N GLY A 275 -3.90 -23.74 -9.09
CA GLY A 275 -2.72 -24.47 -8.66
C GLY A 275 -2.53 -24.64 -7.18
N ALA A 276 -1.59 -25.53 -6.87
CA ALA A 276 -1.15 -25.84 -5.52
C ALA A 276 -0.09 -24.86 -5.00
N GLY A 277 0.41 -23.93 -5.83
CA GLY A 277 1.45 -22.98 -5.41
C GLY A 277 2.85 -23.58 -5.31
N ASP A 278 3.13 -24.68 -6.02
CA ASP A 278 4.42 -25.39 -6.02
C ASP A 278 5.33 -24.99 -7.21
N SER A 279 4.82 -24.19 -8.16
CA SER A 279 5.57 -23.69 -9.31
C SER A 279 5.11 -22.28 -9.73
N CYS A 280 5.88 -21.62 -10.60
CA CYS A 280 5.59 -20.29 -11.15
C CYS A 280 5.01 -20.32 -12.58
N SER A 281 4.40 -21.43 -13.01
CA SER A 281 3.89 -21.60 -14.37
C SER A 281 2.38 -21.42 -14.46
N ASP A 282 1.92 -20.88 -15.59
CA ASP A 282 0.51 -20.78 -16.00
C ASP A 282 -0.10 -22.13 -16.44
N SER A 283 0.67 -23.22 -16.38
CA SER A 283 0.36 -24.54 -16.95
C SER A 283 -0.93 -25.20 -16.43
N LEU A 284 -1.58 -24.60 -15.45
CA LEU A 284 -2.89 -25.01 -14.95
C LEU A 284 -3.98 -24.20 -15.66
N ALA A 285 -4.13 -24.48 -16.95
CA ALA A 285 -5.18 -23.89 -17.76
C ALA A 285 -6.57 -24.23 -17.18
N GLY A 286 -7.36 -23.20 -16.85
CA GLY A 286 -8.82 -23.30 -16.81
C GLY A 286 -9.54 -23.09 -15.47
N ALA A 287 -8.86 -22.80 -14.36
CA ALA A 287 -9.58 -22.53 -13.10
C ALA A 287 -9.95 -21.06 -12.87
N ASP A 288 -9.39 -20.13 -13.67
CA ASP A 288 -9.52 -18.65 -13.61
C ASP A 288 -10.46 -18.15 -12.49
N ARG A 289 -9.97 -18.17 -11.25
CA ARG A 289 -10.77 -18.02 -10.02
C ARG A 289 -10.79 -16.58 -9.57
N ASP A 290 -11.96 -16.00 -9.36
CA ASP A 290 -12.05 -14.66 -8.75
C ASP A 290 -11.25 -14.61 -7.45
N LEU A 291 -10.29 -13.68 -7.43
CA LEU A 291 -9.51 -13.41 -6.25
C LEU A 291 -10.35 -12.49 -5.39
N ASN A 292 -10.66 -12.94 -4.18
CA ASN A 292 -11.16 -12.04 -3.17
C ASN A 292 -9.95 -11.43 -2.47
N THR A 293 -9.92 -10.10 -2.35
CA THR A 293 -8.91 -9.43 -1.53
C THR A 293 -9.48 -9.11 -0.15
N TRP A 294 -8.63 -8.74 0.80
CA TRP A 294 -9.09 -8.26 2.09
C TRP A 294 -9.95 -7.00 1.94
N GLU A 295 -9.54 -6.11 1.04
CA GLU A 295 -10.22 -4.86 0.76
C GLU A 295 -11.60 -5.09 0.13
N ASP A 296 -11.74 -6.08 -0.76
CA ASP A 296 -13.05 -6.50 -1.30
C ASP A 296 -13.95 -7.09 -0.21
N TRP A 297 -13.39 -7.91 0.68
CA TRP A 297 -14.13 -8.47 1.81
C TRP A 297 -14.64 -7.37 2.74
N GLN A 298 -13.77 -6.42 3.12
CA GLN A 298 -14.13 -5.28 3.98
C GLN A 298 -15.19 -4.37 3.36
N ARG A 299 -15.24 -4.28 2.02
CA ARG A 299 -16.24 -3.46 1.32
C ARG A 299 -17.62 -4.09 1.28
N THR A 300 -17.71 -5.40 1.46
CA THR A 300 -18.93 -6.19 1.27
C THR A 300 -19.56 -6.68 2.58
N HIS A 301 -18.92 -6.46 3.74
CA HIS A 301 -19.35 -6.92 5.06
C HIS A 301 -19.15 -5.85 6.14
#